data_AF-A0A0Q0VHA5-F1
#
_entry.id   AF-A0A0Q0VHA5-F1
#
_cell.length_a   1.000
_cell.length_b   1.000
_cell.length_c   1.000
_cell.angle_alpha   90.00
_cell.angle_beta   90.00
_cell.angle_gamma   90.00
#
_symmetry.space_group_name_H-M   'P 1'
#
loop_
_entity.id
_entity.type
_entity.pdbx_description
1 polymer ?
#
loop_
_entity_poly.entity_id
_entity_poly.type
_entity_poly.pdbx_seq_one_letter_code
_entity_poly.pdbx_strand_id
1 'polypeptide(L)'
;MPTKIQRGDEMPKASPEKERIEYLISLLRVSDIDTRWRAARTLAGLGDIALSPLLSRVYDDDDNVRLLSIWALGRMGDLRAADAVSRCRDDDNHFVKMASEGAVSRLSR
;
A
#
# COMPACT_ATOMS: atom_id res chain seq x y z
N MET A 1 36.11 -38.67 -2.81
CA MET A 1 36.21 -37.24 -3.14
C MET A 1 34.86 -36.59 -2.87
N PRO A 2 34.78 -35.49 -2.10
CA PRO A 2 33.51 -34.87 -1.71
C PRO A 2 33.03 -33.78 -2.70
N THR A 3 31.72 -33.53 -2.63
CA THR A 3 30.98 -32.29 -2.90
C THR A 3 30.92 -31.69 -4.31
N LYS A 4 29.71 -31.70 -4.89
CA LYS A 4 29.03 -30.47 -5.34
C LYS A 4 27.56 -30.53 -4.96
N ILE A 5 27.23 -29.96 -3.80
CA ILE A 5 25.86 -29.55 -3.48
C ILE A 5 25.65 -28.27 -4.29
N GLN A 6 24.85 -28.33 -5.35
CA GLN A 6 24.38 -27.11 -6.00
C GLN A 6 23.38 -26.45 -5.05
N ARG A 7 23.86 -25.51 -4.24
CA ARG A 7 23.04 -24.45 -3.68
C ARG A 7 22.71 -23.50 -4.82
N GLY A 8 21.52 -23.62 -5.36
CA GLY A 8 20.91 -22.64 -6.25
C GLY A 8 19.56 -22.25 -5.66
N ASP A 9 19.59 -21.23 -4.81
CA ASP A 9 18.59 -20.16 -4.75
C ASP A 9 17.11 -20.55 -4.97
N GLU A 10 16.53 -21.35 -4.07
CA GLU A 10 15.09 -21.20 -3.82
C GLU A 10 14.91 -19.88 -3.05
N MET A 11 14.61 -18.80 -3.78
CA MET A 11 14.05 -17.58 -3.18
C MET A 11 12.94 -18.02 -2.20
N PRO A 12 12.91 -17.51 -0.95
CA PRO A 12 11.85 -17.88 -0.03
C PRO A 12 10.51 -17.53 -0.70
N LYS A 13 9.72 -18.56 -1.03
CA LYS A 13 8.36 -18.39 -1.55
C LYS A 13 7.63 -17.45 -0.59
N ALA A 14 7.10 -16.36 -1.12
CA ALA A 14 6.37 -15.39 -0.33
C ALA A 14 5.29 -16.12 0.50
N SER A 15 5.08 -15.71 1.75
CA SER A 15 4.00 -16.30 2.54
C SER A 15 2.66 -16.08 1.83
N PRO A 16 1.67 -16.98 1.98
CA PRO A 16 0.34 -16.81 1.38
C PRO A 16 -0.31 -15.46 1.73
N GLU A 17 0.05 -14.89 2.89
CA GLU A 17 -0.40 -13.56 3.33
C GLU A 17 0.22 -12.44 2.50
N LYS A 18 1.52 -12.52 2.21
CA LYS A 18 2.19 -11.56 1.34
C LYS A 18 1.60 -11.59 -0.07
N GLU A 19 1.37 -12.78 -0.63
CA GLU A 19 0.73 -12.92 -1.94
C GLU A 19 -0.69 -12.34 -1.94
N ARG A 20 -1.46 -12.56 -0.87
CA ARG A 20 -2.79 -11.95 -0.72
C ARG A 20 -2.73 -10.43 -0.65
N ILE A 21 -1.76 -9.85 0.05
CA ILE A 21 -1.60 -8.39 0.13
C ILE A 21 -1.21 -7.82 -1.24
N GLU A 22 -0.26 -8.44 -1.95
CA GLU A 22 0.13 -8.01 -3.29
C GLU A 22 -1.04 -8.11 -4.28
N TYR A 23 -1.85 -9.17 -4.18
CA TYR A 23 -3.08 -9.29 -4.95
C TYR A 23 -4.05 -8.13 -4.64
N LEU A 24 -4.31 -7.83 -3.38
CA LEU A 24 -5.16 -6.69 -3.01
C LEU A 24 -4.59 -5.35 -3.49
N ILE A 25 -3.28 -5.17 -3.48
CA ILE A 25 -2.62 -3.98 -4.04
C ILE A 25 -2.86 -3.89 -5.54
N SER A 26 -2.73 -5.01 -6.28
CA SER A 26 -3.01 -5.03 -7.72
C SER A 26 -4.46 -4.61 -8.03
N LEU A 27 -5.39 -4.90 -7.13
CA LEU A 27 -6.81 -4.53 -7.28
C LEU A 27 -7.05 -3.02 -7.09
N LEU A 28 -6.09 -2.23 -6.58
CA LEU A 28 -6.24 -0.77 -6.50
C LEU A 28 -6.25 -0.09 -7.88
N ARG A 29 -5.70 -0.76 -8.90
CA ARG A 29 -5.55 -0.25 -10.28
C ARG A 29 -6.75 -0.57 -11.18
N VAL A 30 -7.61 -1.49 -10.78
CA VAL A 30 -8.66 -1.99 -11.69
C VAL A 30 -9.68 -0.90 -11.99
N SER A 31 -10.27 -0.97 -13.19
CA SER A 31 -11.25 0.00 -13.67
C SER A 31 -12.52 0.02 -12.84
N ASP A 32 -12.93 -1.15 -12.33
CA ASP A 32 -14.11 -1.28 -11.49
C ASP A 32 -13.95 -0.54 -10.15
N ILE A 33 -14.79 0.47 -9.97
CA ILE A 33 -14.74 1.39 -8.82
C ILE A 33 -14.99 0.64 -7.52
N ASP A 34 -15.98 -0.25 -7.50
CA ASP A 34 -16.35 -0.98 -6.30
C ASP A 34 -15.24 -1.94 -5.86
N THR A 35 -14.60 -2.62 -6.82
CA THR A 35 -13.50 -3.56 -6.56
C THR A 35 -12.30 -2.84 -5.96
N ARG A 36 -11.85 -1.72 -6.54
CA ARG A 36 -10.69 -0.98 -6.00
C ARG A 36 -10.94 -0.44 -4.59
N TRP A 37 -12.15 0.08 -4.32
CA TRP A 37 -12.50 0.56 -2.99
C TRP A 37 -12.64 -0.57 -1.97
N ARG A 38 -13.18 -1.73 -2.37
CA ARG A 38 -13.21 -2.93 -1.51
C ARG A 38 -11.80 -3.41 -1.17
N ALA A 39 -10.88 -3.40 -2.12
CA ALA A 39 -9.49 -3.73 -1.90
C ALA A 39 -8.83 -2.77 -0.90
N ALA A 40 -8.98 -1.45 -1.09
CA ALA A 40 -8.45 -0.44 -0.17
C ALA A 40 -8.99 -0.58 1.26
N ARG A 41 -10.31 -0.82 1.41
CA ARG A 41 -10.94 -1.08 2.71
C ARG A 41 -10.41 -2.34 3.37
N THR A 42 -10.20 -3.39 2.57
CA THR A 42 -9.65 -4.66 3.06
C THR A 42 -8.22 -4.45 3.56
N LEU A 43 -7.36 -3.79 2.76
CA LEU A 43 -5.99 -3.46 3.14
C LEU A 43 -5.93 -2.63 4.42
N ALA A 44 -6.78 -1.61 4.56
CA ALA A 44 -6.87 -0.82 5.79
C ALA A 44 -7.26 -1.67 7.02
N GLY A 45 -8.14 -2.66 6.84
CA GLY A 45 -8.55 -3.58 7.89
C GLY A 45 -7.50 -4.61 8.28
N LEU A 46 -6.52 -4.89 7.42
CA LEU A 46 -5.41 -5.79 7.73
C LEU A 46 -4.38 -5.15 8.68
N GLY A 47 -4.35 -3.82 8.78
CA GLY A 47 -3.50 -3.12 9.73
C GLY A 47 -2.00 -3.26 9.41
N ASP A 48 -1.19 -3.57 10.42
CA ASP A 48 0.28 -3.56 10.36
C ASP A 48 0.88 -4.31 9.17
N ILE A 49 0.34 -5.48 8.83
CA ILE A 49 0.85 -6.30 7.72
C ILE A 49 0.69 -5.63 6.35
N ALA A 50 -0.29 -4.73 6.19
CA ALA A 50 -0.51 -3.97 4.96
C ALA A 50 0.20 -2.61 4.97
N LEU A 51 0.72 -2.14 6.12
CA LEU A 51 1.30 -0.81 6.25
C LEU A 51 2.48 -0.60 5.28
N SER A 52 3.50 -1.45 5.35
CA SER A 52 4.71 -1.31 4.54
C SER A 52 4.41 -1.44 3.03
N PRO A 53 3.64 -2.45 2.58
CA PRO A 53 3.21 -2.52 1.19
C PRO A 53 2.43 -1.28 0.71
N LEU A 54 1.50 -0.75 1.51
CA LEU A 54 0.78 0.48 1.17
C LEU A 54 1.68 1.73 1.12
N LEU A 55 2.66 1.84 2.03
CA LEU A 55 3.62 2.95 2.00
C LEU A 55 4.42 2.99 0.71
N SER A 56 4.72 1.83 0.12
CA SER A 56 5.40 1.77 -1.18
C SER A 56 4.52 2.14 -2.37
N ARG A 57 3.20 2.30 -2.17
CA ARG A 57 2.21 2.62 -3.21
C ARG A 57 1.73 4.08 -3.19
N VAL A 58 2.13 4.87 -2.20
CA VAL A 58 1.80 6.32 -2.16
C VAL A 58 2.55 7.14 -3.22
N TYR A 59 3.52 6.54 -3.91
CA TYR A 59 4.29 7.11 -5.02
C TYR A 59 4.15 6.30 -6.32
N ASP A 60 3.07 5.53 -6.45
CA ASP A 60 2.79 4.75 -7.67
C ASP A 60 2.49 5.68 -8.87
N ASP A 61 2.82 5.24 -10.08
CA ASP A 61 2.55 6.01 -11.30
C ASP A 61 1.05 6.22 -11.55
N ASP A 62 0.19 5.40 -10.96
CA ASP A 62 -1.26 5.51 -11.08
C ASP A 62 -1.89 6.29 -9.93
N ASP A 63 -2.56 7.37 -10.29
CA ASP A 63 -3.22 8.27 -9.34
C ASP A 63 -4.25 7.56 -8.47
N ASN A 64 -4.95 6.52 -8.99
CA ASN A 64 -5.91 5.75 -8.19
C ASN A 64 -5.20 4.92 -7.13
N VAL A 65 -4.05 4.32 -7.49
CA VAL A 65 -3.26 3.53 -6.56
C VAL A 65 -2.71 4.43 -5.46
N ARG A 66 -2.17 5.62 -5.79
CA ARG A 66 -1.72 6.60 -4.80
C ARG A 66 -2.87 7.04 -3.88
N LEU A 67 -3.99 7.47 -4.48
CA LEU A 67 -5.19 7.94 -3.77
C LEU A 67 -5.70 6.91 -2.75
N LEU A 68 -5.91 5.67 -3.20
CA LEU A 68 -6.47 4.62 -2.37
C LEU A 68 -5.49 4.13 -1.30
N SER A 69 -4.18 4.16 -1.59
CA SER A 69 -3.16 3.84 -0.61
C SER A 69 -3.11 4.87 0.51
N ILE A 70 -3.14 6.16 0.16
CA ILE A 70 -3.21 7.25 1.15
C ILE A 70 -4.49 7.18 1.98
N TRP A 71 -5.62 6.91 1.34
CA TRP A 71 -6.89 6.72 2.05
C TRP A 71 -6.83 5.56 3.04
N ALA A 72 -6.28 4.42 2.62
CA ALA A 72 -6.15 3.24 3.48
C ALA A 72 -5.22 3.50 4.67
N LEU A 73 -4.06 4.13 4.44
CA LEU A 73 -3.12 4.53 5.50
C LEU A 73 -3.75 5.51 6.50
N GLY A 74 -4.46 6.53 6.00
CA GLY A 74 -5.20 7.46 6.85
C GLY A 74 -6.32 6.79 7.65
N ARG A 75 -6.95 5.75 7.10
CA ARG A 75 -7.97 4.95 7.79
C ARG A 75 -7.36 4.05 8.87
N MET A 76 -6.15 3.54 8.66
CA MET A 76 -5.41 2.75 9.65
C MET A 76 -5.03 3.57 10.87
N GLY A 77 -4.74 4.87 10.71
CA GLY A 77 -4.39 5.75 11.83
C GLY A 77 -2.98 5.52 12.37
N ASP A 78 -2.10 4.86 11.61
CA ASP A 78 -0.75 4.53 12.04
C ASP A 78 0.23 5.66 11.75
N LEU A 79 0.76 6.29 12.81
CA LEU A 79 1.66 7.45 12.72
C LEU A 79 2.92 7.19 11.87
N ARG A 80 3.33 5.93 11.69
CA ARG A 80 4.45 5.56 10.80
C ARG A 80 4.21 6.00 9.35
N ALA A 81 2.96 6.22 8.96
CA ALA A 81 2.59 6.71 7.63
C ALA A 81 2.60 8.24 7.47
N ALA A 82 2.69 9.00 8.56
CA ALA A 82 2.49 10.45 8.55
C ALA A 82 3.45 11.18 7.61
N ASP A 83 4.74 10.84 7.64
CA ASP A 83 5.76 11.48 6.79
C ASP A 83 5.55 11.20 5.31
N ALA A 84 5.30 9.93 4.97
CA ALA A 84 5.08 9.52 3.58
C ALA A 84 3.83 10.19 3.00
N VAL A 85 2.73 10.15 3.76
CA VAL A 85 1.45 10.77 3.35
C VAL A 85 1.57 12.29 3.26
N SER A 86 2.30 12.95 4.16
CA SER A 86 2.47 14.41 4.14
C SER A 86 3.15 14.92 2.87
N ARG A 87 4.08 14.14 2.30
CA ARG A 87 4.75 14.48 1.03
C ARG A 87 3.79 14.47 -0.16
N CYS A 88 2.68 13.72 -0.09
CA CYS A 88 1.70 13.66 -1.16
C CYS A 88 0.80 14.91 -1.26
N ARG A 89 1.00 15.94 -0.42
CA ARG A 89 0.33 17.25 -0.57
C ARG A 89 0.79 18.01 -1.81
N ASP A 90 1.99 17.68 -2.31
CA ASP A 90 2.56 18.28 -3.50
C ASP A 90 2.27 17.46 -4.78
N ASP A 91 1.47 16.38 -4.68
CA ASP A 91 1.16 15.48 -5.79
C ASP A 91 0.42 16.17 -6.95
N ASP A 92 0.76 15.91 -8.21
CA ASP A 92 0.12 16.59 -9.35
C ASP A 92 -1.40 16.36 -9.43
N ASN A 93 -1.91 15.24 -8.90
CA ASN A 93 -3.33 14.94 -8.91
C ASN A 93 -4.07 15.61 -7.74
N HIS A 94 -5.07 16.44 -8.05
CA HIS A 94 -5.86 17.16 -7.05
C HIS A 94 -6.54 16.26 -6.02
N PHE A 95 -7.06 15.09 -6.41
CA PHE A 95 -7.69 14.16 -5.48
C PHE A 95 -6.68 13.55 -4.51
N VAL A 96 -5.45 13.30 -4.98
CA VAL A 96 -4.36 12.79 -4.14
C VAL A 96 -3.96 13.83 -3.09
N LYS A 97 -3.84 15.12 -3.47
CA LYS A 97 -3.60 16.22 -2.51
C LYS A 97 -4.66 16.25 -1.40
N MET A 98 -5.93 16.27 -1.79
CA MET A 98 -7.07 16.32 -0.86
C MET A 98 -7.09 15.09 0.07
N ALA A 99 -6.80 13.90 -0.46
CA ALA A 99 -6.73 12.69 0.35
C ALA A 99 -5.56 12.73 1.33
N SER A 100 -4.40 13.25 0.91
CA SER A 100 -3.24 13.44 1.77
C SER A 100 -3.57 14.35 2.95
N GLU A 101 -4.16 15.53 2.71
CA GLU A 101 -4.56 16.45 3.78
C GLU A 101 -5.52 15.79 4.79
N GLY A 102 -6.55 15.11 4.28
CA GLY A 102 -7.51 14.39 5.11
C GLY A 102 -6.87 13.24 5.89
N ALA A 103 -5.92 12.52 5.30
CA ALA A 103 -5.21 11.42 5.95
C ALA A 103 -4.25 11.95 7.02
N VAL A 104 -3.46 13.00 6.76
CA VAL A 104 -2.57 13.60 7.78
C VAL A 104 -3.35 14.03 9.01
N SER A 105 -4.53 14.64 8.87
CA SER A 105 -5.35 15.02 10.04
C SER A 105 -5.72 13.82 10.92
N ARG A 106 -5.79 12.60 10.37
CA ARG A 106 -6.04 11.35 11.12
C ARG A 106 -4.76 10.77 11.70
N LEU A 107 -3.62 11.00 11.05
CA LEU A 107 -2.29 10.56 11.42
C LEU A 107 -1.54 11.56 12.31
N SER A 108 -2.21 12.57 12.86
CA SER A 108 -1.61 13.59 13.74
C SER A 108 -2.39 13.76 15.05
N ARG A 109 -3.27 12.80 15.36
CA ARG A 109 -4.05 12.73 16.60
C ARG A 109 -3.49 11.64 17.50
#